data_AF-A0A2J7ZGY2-F1
#
_entry.id   AF-A0A2J7ZGY2-F1
#
_cell.length_a   1.000
_cell.length_b   1.000
_cell.length_c   1.000
_cell.angle_alpha   90.00
_cell.angle_beta   90.00
_cell.angle_gamma   90.00
#
_symmetry.space_group_name_H-M   'P 1'
#
loop_
_entity.id
_entity.type
_entity.pdbx_description
1 polymer ?
#
loop_
_entity_poly.entity_id
_entity_poly.type
_entity_poly.pdbx_seq_one_letter_code
_entity_poly.pdbx_strand_id
1 'polypeptide(L)'
;ASSSGALSLQISSRAAPVFSPNFPLARLAAAPRGRAKPLAANRRFNAAARPPRPGNSFKYGACPRRLSVPQVRYVGVSNETSLGVSEFSNAARAAGLPKIQTIQNAYSLLVRVPFETDLAETCRHHHVSLLAYSPLAGGMLSAKYNHRSDAELQSARFNLFPGYMARYKMSAVQEAVGEYEKVAVKHGMTPAALALAWCKS
;
A
#
# COMPACT_ATOMS: atom_id res chain seq x y z
N ALA A 1 -23.58 24.71 22.95
CA ALA A 1 -22.39 23.91 23.31
C ALA A 1 -21.79 23.34 22.03
N SER A 2 -20.77 23.98 21.46
CA SER A 2 -20.08 23.45 20.27
C SER A 2 -18.99 22.49 20.73
N SER A 3 -19.16 21.20 20.46
CA SER A 3 -18.09 20.21 20.61
C SER A 3 -16.99 20.52 19.59
N SER A 4 -15.83 21.02 20.06
CA SER A 4 -14.64 21.07 19.22
C SER A 4 -14.22 19.63 18.91
N GLY A 5 -14.49 19.18 17.69
CA GLY A 5 -14.02 17.89 17.19
C GLY A 5 -12.50 17.92 17.09
N ALA A 6 -11.80 17.40 18.07
CA ALA A 6 -10.35 17.24 17.99
C ALA A 6 -10.03 16.31 16.81
N LEU A 7 -9.37 16.84 15.78
CA LEU A 7 -8.82 16.06 14.67
C LEU A 7 -7.74 15.13 15.21
N SER A 8 -8.03 13.83 15.27
CA SER A 8 -7.04 12.80 15.62
C SER A 8 -6.17 12.47 14.41
N LEU A 9 -4.85 12.60 14.54
CA LEU A 9 -3.90 12.29 13.48
C LEU A 9 -3.57 10.79 13.43
N GLN A 10 -3.63 10.19 12.24
CA GLN A 10 -3.09 8.86 11.96
C GLN A 10 -1.83 8.97 11.09
N ILE A 11 -0.72 8.38 11.55
CA ILE A 11 0.55 8.37 10.83
C ILE A 11 0.85 6.93 10.39
N SER A 12 1.13 6.77 9.10
CA SER A 12 1.57 5.50 8.51
C SER A 12 2.92 5.70 7.81
N SER A 13 3.81 4.71 7.85
CA SER A 13 4.94 4.64 6.93
C SER A 13 5.42 3.20 6.78
N ARG A 14 6.32 3.00 5.81
CA ARG A 14 6.79 1.69 5.39
C ARG A 14 8.23 1.44 5.85
N ALA A 15 8.52 0.21 6.20
CA ALA A 15 9.90 -0.24 6.33
C ALA A 15 10.42 -0.56 4.93
N ALA A 16 11.70 -0.27 4.68
CA ALA A 16 12.33 -0.69 3.44
C ALA A 16 12.31 -2.23 3.35
N PRO A 17 12.19 -2.80 2.14
CA PRO A 17 12.34 -4.23 1.95
C PRO A 17 13.73 -4.66 2.45
N VAL A 18 13.76 -5.42 3.55
CA VAL A 18 14.99 -6.05 4.04
C VAL A 18 15.12 -7.38 3.32
N PHE A 19 15.99 -7.46 2.31
CA PHE A 19 16.36 -8.74 1.70
C PHE A 19 17.19 -9.55 2.70
N SER A 20 16.51 -10.31 3.55
CA SER A 20 17.14 -11.33 4.42
C SER A 20 16.44 -12.67 4.21
N PRO A 21 17.17 -13.77 3.92
CA PRO A 21 16.59 -15.09 3.70
C PRO A 21 15.76 -15.57 4.91
N ASN A 22 16.13 -15.16 6.12
CA ASN A 22 15.47 -15.51 7.38
C ASN A 22 14.83 -14.28 8.03
N PHE A 23 13.68 -13.82 7.52
CA PHE A 23 12.86 -12.85 8.24
C PHE A 23 11.71 -13.60 8.95
N PRO A 24 11.85 -13.98 10.24
CA PRO A 24 10.77 -14.63 10.95
C PRO A 24 9.68 -13.63 11.27
N LEU A 25 8.41 -14.08 11.30
CA LEU A 25 7.26 -13.31 11.81
C LEU A 25 7.54 -12.64 13.17
N ALA A 26 8.48 -13.19 13.96
CA ALA A 26 8.94 -12.65 15.24
C ALA A 26 9.66 -11.29 15.18
N ARG A 27 10.10 -10.80 13.99
CA ARG A 27 10.84 -9.53 13.89
C ARG A 27 9.98 -8.28 13.75
N LEU A 28 8.64 -8.42 13.82
CA LEU A 28 7.71 -7.30 13.85
C LEU A 28 7.84 -6.38 15.10
N ALA A 29 8.67 -6.76 16.10
CA ALA A 29 8.78 -6.06 17.38
C ALA A 29 10.15 -5.44 17.71
N ALA A 30 11.15 -5.46 16.81
CA ALA A 30 12.48 -4.94 17.17
C ALA A 30 13.22 -4.26 16.00
N ALA A 31 13.26 -2.91 16.01
CA ALA A 31 14.21 -2.11 15.24
C ALA A 31 14.76 -0.95 16.09
N PRO A 32 16.05 -0.54 15.94
CA PRO A 32 16.72 0.38 16.86
C PRO A 32 16.38 1.85 16.61
N ARG A 33 16.45 2.67 17.68
CA ARG A 33 16.07 4.08 17.75
C ARG A 33 16.98 4.98 16.89
N GLY A 34 16.37 5.83 16.06
CA GLY A 34 17.03 6.94 15.36
C GLY A 34 16.23 7.35 14.12
N ARG A 35 15.38 8.39 14.25
CA ARG A 35 14.37 8.88 13.28
C ARG A 35 13.25 7.86 12.99
N ALA A 36 12.01 8.35 12.95
CA ALA A 36 10.81 7.55 12.73
C ALA A 36 10.96 6.63 11.51
N LYS A 37 11.04 5.31 11.74
CA LYS A 37 10.94 4.27 10.71
C LYS A 37 9.86 3.28 11.15
N PRO A 38 8.63 3.39 10.64
CA PRO A 38 7.61 2.40 10.88
C PRO A 38 7.64 1.28 9.84
N LEU A 39 7.01 0.16 10.19
CA LEU A 39 7.18 -1.14 9.57
C LEU A 39 6.02 -1.50 8.63
N ALA A 40 6.34 -1.74 7.36
CA ALA A 40 5.49 -2.45 6.41
C ALA A 40 6.37 -3.55 5.81
N ALA A 41 5.94 -4.81 5.91
CA ALA A 41 6.71 -5.94 5.42
C ALA A 41 6.37 -6.20 3.95
N ASN A 42 7.40 -6.30 3.09
CA ASN A 42 7.29 -6.79 1.72
C ASN A 42 7.88 -8.21 1.68
N ARG A 43 7.10 -9.23 1.32
CA ARG A 43 7.64 -10.46 0.73
C ARG A 43 6.55 -11.28 0.03
N ARG A 44 6.86 -11.77 -1.18
CA ARG A 44 6.18 -12.92 -1.79
C ARG A 44 6.43 -14.15 -0.90
N PHE A 45 5.38 -14.74 -0.35
CA PHE A 45 5.47 -15.99 0.42
C PHE A 45 5.76 -17.17 -0.52
N ASN A 46 6.70 -18.05 -0.15
CA ASN A 46 6.99 -19.29 -0.88
C ASN A 46 6.53 -20.48 -0.03
N ALA A 47 5.51 -21.20 -0.50
CA ALA A 47 4.73 -22.19 0.26
C ALA A 47 5.46 -23.50 0.61
N ALA A 48 6.78 -23.60 0.37
CA ALA A 48 7.53 -24.85 0.53
C ALA A 48 8.09 -25.11 1.94
N ALA A 49 7.95 -24.18 2.90
CA ALA A 49 8.51 -24.33 4.25
C ALA A 49 7.43 -24.69 5.28
N ARG A 50 7.16 -25.98 5.49
CA ARG A 50 6.38 -26.47 6.64
C ARG A 50 7.14 -26.19 7.95
N PRO A 51 6.50 -25.69 9.02
CA PRO A 51 7.15 -25.62 10.32
C PRO A 51 7.10 -26.98 11.04
N PRO A 52 8.13 -27.36 11.82
CA PRO A 52 8.04 -28.49 12.74
C PRO A 52 7.17 -28.15 13.96
N ARG A 53 6.50 -29.16 14.55
CA ARG A 53 5.86 -29.11 15.90
C ARG A 53 6.61 -30.04 16.87
N PRO A 54 6.38 -29.96 18.19
CA PRO A 54 6.77 -28.88 19.09
C PRO A 54 7.65 -29.41 20.24
N GLY A 55 8.60 -28.61 20.71
CA GLY A 55 9.40 -28.95 21.88
C GLY A 55 10.14 -27.72 22.39
N ASN A 56 9.91 -27.40 23.65
CA ASN A 56 10.59 -26.40 24.48
C ASN A 56 10.06 -24.97 24.41
N SER A 57 9.63 -24.54 25.60
CA SER A 57 9.20 -23.22 26.02
C SER A 57 10.27 -22.16 25.74
N PHE A 58 10.04 -21.32 24.73
CA PHE A 58 10.89 -20.15 24.49
C PHE A 58 10.47 -18.99 25.40
N LYS A 59 11.29 -18.74 26.42
CA LYS A 59 11.21 -17.57 27.30
C LYS A 59 11.57 -16.30 26.52
N TYR A 60 10.78 -15.24 26.72
CA TYR A 60 11.12 -13.89 26.28
C TYR A 60 12.36 -13.38 27.03
N GLY A 61 13.47 -13.16 26.31
CA GLY A 61 14.65 -12.49 26.86
C GLY A 61 14.35 -11.01 27.12
N ALA A 62 14.40 -10.61 28.39
CA ALA A 62 14.23 -9.22 28.81
C ALA A 62 15.46 -8.37 28.45
N CYS A 63 15.25 -7.21 27.83
CA CYS A 63 16.25 -6.15 27.69
C CYS A 63 16.07 -5.14 28.85
N PRO A 64 17.13 -4.75 29.59
CA PRO A 64 17.02 -4.06 30.89
C PRO A 64 16.80 -2.53 30.82
N ARG A 65 16.11 -2.01 29.80
CA ARG A 65 15.73 -0.58 29.76
C ARG A 65 14.25 -0.41 29.40
N ARG A 66 13.41 -0.38 30.44
CA ARG A 66 11.99 -0.03 30.39
C ARG A 66 11.81 1.40 29.87
N LEU A 67 11.21 1.56 28.70
CA LEU A 67 10.39 2.71 28.32
C LEU A 67 9.17 2.18 27.56
N SER A 68 8.01 2.28 28.20
CA SER A 68 6.73 1.73 27.79
C SER A 68 5.99 2.68 26.83
N VAL A 69 6.21 2.53 25.52
CA VAL A 69 5.32 3.09 24.48
C VAL A 69 5.01 2.02 23.43
N PRO A 70 3.73 1.82 23.04
CA PRO A 70 3.39 0.94 21.94
C PRO A 70 3.86 1.59 20.63
N GLN A 71 4.93 1.05 20.04
CA GLN A 71 5.60 1.64 18.86
C GLN A 71 4.80 1.47 17.55
N VAL A 72 3.89 0.49 17.49
CA VAL A 72 3.00 0.22 16.35
C VAL A 72 1.63 -0.17 16.89
N ARG A 73 0.56 0.49 16.43
CA ARG A 73 -0.82 0.17 16.83
C ARG A 73 -1.48 -0.85 15.91
N TYR A 74 -1.19 -0.77 14.62
CA TYR A 74 -1.77 -1.61 13.59
C TYR A 74 -0.71 -1.99 12.56
N VAL A 75 -0.85 -3.18 11.99
CA VAL A 75 0.05 -3.70 10.96
C VAL A 75 -0.70 -3.75 9.63
N GLY A 76 -0.01 -3.37 8.57
CA GLY A 76 -0.49 -3.49 7.20
C GLY A 76 0.57 -4.07 6.28
N VAL A 77 0.12 -4.54 5.11
CA VAL A 77 0.98 -5.03 4.03
C VAL A 77 0.93 -4.07 2.84
N SER A 78 1.87 -4.20 1.90
CA SER A 78 1.89 -3.37 0.69
C SER A 78 2.40 -4.17 -0.49
N ASN A 79 1.88 -3.86 -1.68
CA ASN A 79 2.20 -4.55 -2.93
C ASN A 79 2.00 -6.07 -2.83
N GLU A 80 0.98 -6.49 -2.07
CA GLU A 80 0.72 -7.90 -1.84
C GLU A 80 -0.38 -8.47 -2.73
N THR A 81 -0.38 -9.79 -2.82
CA THR A 81 -1.34 -10.62 -3.56
C THR A 81 -2.34 -11.27 -2.61
N SER A 82 -3.38 -11.87 -3.19
CA SER A 82 -4.40 -12.65 -2.49
C SER A 82 -3.80 -13.76 -1.63
N LEU A 83 -2.82 -14.49 -2.16
CA LEU A 83 -2.09 -15.51 -1.42
C LEU A 83 -1.37 -14.91 -0.21
N GLY A 84 -0.65 -13.81 -0.41
CA GLY A 84 0.07 -13.12 0.65
C GLY A 84 -0.84 -12.68 1.79
N VAL A 85 -1.94 -11.99 1.47
CA VAL A 85 -2.93 -11.55 2.47
C VAL A 85 -3.50 -12.75 3.25
N SER A 86 -3.78 -13.85 2.58
CA SER A 86 -4.30 -15.08 3.20
C SER A 86 -3.28 -15.71 4.16
N GLU A 87 -2.02 -15.85 3.71
CA GLU A 87 -0.93 -16.41 4.51
C GLU A 87 -0.63 -15.57 5.75
N PHE A 88 -0.51 -14.24 5.61
CA PHE A 88 -0.31 -13.35 6.76
C PHE A 88 -1.46 -13.44 7.76
N SER A 89 -2.70 -13.47 7.27
CA SER A 89 -3.89 -13.53 8.12
C SER A 89 -4.01 -14.88 8.85
N ASN A 90 -3.74 -15.98 8.16
CA ASN A 90 -3.79 -17.33 8.73
C ASN A 90 -2.65 -17.56 9.72
N ALA A 91 -1.43 -17.12 9.42
CA ALA A 91 -0.29 -17.20 10.32
C ALA A 91 -0.52 -16.38 11.60
N ALA A 92 -1.06 -15.16 11.48
CA ALA A 92 -1.40 -14.34 12.63
C ALA A 92 -2.45 -15.03 13.52
N ARG A 93 -3.49 -15.62 12.92
CA ARG A 93 -4.52 -16.37 13.63
C ARG A 93 -3.94 -17.59 14.36
N ALA A 94 -3.11 -18.39 13.69
CA ALA A 94 -2.52 -19.59 14.26
C ALA A 94 -1.55 -19.28 15.42
N ALA A 95 -0.85 -18.14 15.36
CA ALA A 95 0.11 -17.73 16.38
C ALA A 95 -0.49 -16.83 17.48
N GLY A 96 -1.79 -16.51 17.43
CA GLY A 96 -2.41 -15.57 18.37
C GLY A 96 -1.87 -14.14 18.26
N LEU A 97 -1.37 -13.74 17.09
CA LEU A 97 -0.80 -12.42 16.82
C LEU A 97 -1.85 -11.44 16.26
N PRO A 98 -1.61 -10.12 16.34
CA PRO A 98 -2.47 -9.13 15.72
C PRO A 98 -2.64 -9.36 14.21
N LYS A 99 -3.88 -9.30 13.73
CA LYS A 99 -4.19 -9.39 12.29
C LYS A 99 -3.68 -8.17 11.52
N ILE A 100 -3.38 -8.38 10.24
CA ILE A 100 -3.18 -7.28 9.30
C ILE A 100 -4.51 -6.53 9.11
N GLN A 101 -4.44 -5.20 9.11
CA GLN A 101 -5.63 -4.33 9.05
C GLN A 101 -5.82 -3.69 7.68
N THR A 102 -4.71 -3.42 6.98
CA THR A 102 -4.72 -2.71 5.72
C THR A 102 -3.77 -3.31 4.72
N ILE A 103 -4.11 -3.19 3.44
CA ILE A 103 -3.20 -3.40 2.32
C ILE A 103 -2.99 -2.08 1.57
N GLN A 104 -1.76 -1.73 1.24
CA GLN A 104 -1.44 -0.54 0.45
C GLN A 104 -1.00 -0.94 -0.96
N ASN A 105 -1.94 -0.98 -1.90
CA ASN A 105 -1.74 -1.37 -3.31
C ASN A 105 -2.07 -0.23 -4.29
N ALA A 106 -1.52 -0.32 -5.50
CA ALA A 106 -1.86 0.61 -6.58
C ALA A 106 -3.31 0.40 -6.97
N TYR A 107 -4.10 1.49 -6.99
CA TYR A 107 -5.48 1.44 -7.43
C TYR A 107 -5.86 2.78 -8.07
N SER A 108 -6.35 2.73 -9.31
CA SER A 108 -6.72 3.89 -10.12
C SER A 108 -7.54 3.43 -11.32
N LEU A 109 -8.14 4.35 -12.07
CA LEU A 109 -8.84 4.04 -13.33
C LEU A 109 -7.98 3.26 -14.35
N LEU A 110 -6.64 3.39 -14.27
CA LEU A 110 -5.69 2.68 -15.14
C LEU A 110 -5.17 1.35 -14.55
N VAL A 111 -5.30 1.15 -13.23
CA VAL A 111 -4.78 -0.03 -12.54
C VAL A 111 -5.85 -0.55 -11.60
N ARG A 112 -6.61 -1.52 -12.12
CA ARG A 112 -7.80 -2.08 -11.49
C ARG A 112 -7.66 -3.56 -11.23
N VAL A 113 -7.27 -4.29 -12.29
CA VAL A 113 -7.21 -5.76 -12.32
C VAL A 113 -6.50 -6.36 -11.11
N PRO A 114 -5.28 -5.93 -10.71
CA PRO A 114 -4.60 -6.59 -9.59
C PRO A 114 -5.32 -6.51 -8.24
N PHE A 115 -6.28 -5.59 -8.09
CA PHE A 115 -7.07 -5.46 -6.87
C PHE A 115 -8.48 -6.01 -7.04
N GLU A 116 -9.18 -5.68 -8.13
CA GLU A 116 -10.61 -5.99 -8.32
C GLU A 116 -10.92 -7.47 -8.60
N THR A 117 -9.92 -8.28 -8.94
CA THR A 117 -10.11 -9.72 -9.17
C THR A 117 -10.23 -10.47 -7.84
N ASP A 118 -9.24 -11.28 -7.53
CA ASP A 118 -9.15 -12.17 -6.38
C ASP A 118 -8.79 -11.44 -5.07
N LEU A 119 -8.08 -10.31 -5.17
CA LEU A 119 -7.58 -9.61 -3.98
C LEU A 119 -8.70 -8.89 -3.23
N ALA A 120 -9.66 -8.28 -3.92
CA ALA A 120 -10.80 -7.61 -3.29
C ALA A 120 -11.64 -8.60 -2.46
N GLU A 121 -11.91 -9.79 -3.00
CA GLU A 121 -12.61 -10.85 -2.27
C GLU A 121 -11.81 -11.31 -1.05
N THR A 122 -10.52 -11.56 -1.23
CA THR A 122 -9.61 -11.96 -0.15
C THR A 122 -9.55 -10.92 0.98
N CYS A 123 -9.42 -9.65 0.62
CA CYS A 123 -9.44 -8.53 1.56
C CYS A 123 -10.75 -8.47 2.33
N ARG A 124 -11.88 -8.68 1.65
CA ARG A 124 -13.20 -8.70 2.30
C ARG A 124 -13.34 -9.88 3.25
N HIS A 125 -12.86 -11.07 2.87
CA HIS A 125 -12.88 -12.27 3.72
C HIS A 125 -12.04 -12.10 4.99
N HIS A 126 -10.87 -11.47 4.89
CA HIS A 126 -9.97 -11.26 6.03
C HIS A 126 -10.18 -9.94 6.79
N HIS A 127 -11.16 -9.12 6.38
CA HIS A 127 -11.40 -7.77 6.92
C HIS A 127 -10.17 -6.85 6.83
N VAL A 128 -9.52 -6.84 5.68
CA VAL A 128 -8.35 -6.01 5.35
C VAL A 128 -8.80 -4.87 4.43
N SER A 129 -8.57 -3.62 4.84
CA SER A 129 -8.99 -2.45 4.05
C SER A 129 -7.91 -2.01 3.05
N LEU A 130 -8.32 -1.56 1.86
CA LEU A 130 -7.40 -0.99 0.88
C LEU A 130 -7.05 0.46 1.23
N LEU A 131 -5.75 0.74 1.26
CA LEU A 131 -5.17 2.08 1.21
C LEU A 131 -4.61 2.29 -0.20
N ALA A 132 -5.43 2.83 -1.10
CA ALA A 132 -5.03 3.05 -2.49
C ALA A 132 -3.84 4.02 -2.58
N TYR A 133 -2.81 3.64 -3.33
CA TYR A 133 -1.74 4.56 -3.71
C TYR A 133 -1.74 4.82 -5.21
N SER A 134 -1.17 5.96 -5.61
CA SER A 134 -1.11 6.44 -7.00
C SER A 134 -2.48 6.50 -7.70
N PRO A 135 -3.52 7.12 -7.11
CA PRO A 135 -4.83 7.22 -7.74
C PRO A 135 -4.81 8.01 -9.07
N LEU A 136 -3.78 8.85 -9.27
CA LEU A 136 -3.55 9.59 -10.51
C LEU A 136 -2.48 8.97 -11.43
N ALA A 137 -1.98 7.77 -11.13
CA ALA A 137 -0.95 7.08 -11.92
C ALA A 137 0.26 7.97 -12.28
N GLY A 138 0.89 8.59 -11.27
CA GLY A 138 2.03 9.50 -11.51
C GLY A 138 1.64 10.85 -12.15
N GLY A 139 0.35 11.18 -12.17
CA GLY A 139 -0.20 12.38 -12.80
C GLY A 139 -0.76 12.15 -14.20
N MET A 140 -0.70 10.91 -14.72
CA MET A 140 -1.23 10.56 -16.04
C MET A 140 -2.72 10.89 -16.18
N LEU A 141 -3.51 10.54 -15.17
CA LEU A 141 -4.96 10.78 -15.13
C LEU A 141 -5.36 12.25 -14.96
N SER A 142 -4.40 13.18 -14.86
CA SER A 142 -4.70 14.62 -14.93
C SER A 142 -4.71 15.15 -16.38
N ALA A 143 -4.58 14.27 -17.38
CA ALA A 143 -4.51 14.56 -18.81
C ALA A 143 -3.36 15.49 -19.27
N LYS A 144 -2.52 15.98 -18.35
CA LYS A 144 -1.48 16.97 -18.70
C LYS A 144 -0.47 16.49 -19.73
N TYR A 145 -0.14 15.19 -19.73
CA TYR A 145 0.79 14.59 -20.68
C TYR A 145 0.17 14.34 -22.07
N ASN A 146 -1.15 14.53 -22.23
CA ASN A 146 -1.82 14.46 -23.52
C ASN A 146 -1.85 15.83 -24.23
N HIS A 147 -1.80 16.93 -23.48
CA HIS A 147 -2.01 18.29 -24.01
C HIS A 147 -0.77 19.17 -24.01
N ARG A 148 0.20 18.87 -23.15
CA ARG A 148 1.39 19.69 -22.98
C ARG A 148 2.61 18.95 -23.49
N SER A 149 3.49 19.70 -24.14
CA SER A 149 4.79 19.21 -24.57
C SER A 149 5.69 18.89 -23.38
N ASP A 150 6.72 18.08 -23.61
CA ASP A 150 7.73 17.81 -22.58
C ASP A 150 8.45 19.07 -22.12
N ALA A 151 8.62 20.05 -23.02
CA ALA A 151 9.19 21.36 -22.70
C ALA A 151 8.36 22.14 -21.67
N GLU A 152 7.03 22.02 -21.71
CA GLU A 152 6.12 22.65 -20.73
C GLU A 152 6.04 21.87 -19.41
N LEU A 153 6.45 20.59 -19.41
CA LEU A 153 6.31 19.65 -18.30
C LEU A 153 7.64 19.30 -17.61
N GLN A 154 8.62 20.19 -17.62
CA GLN A 154 9.95 19.93 -17.02
C GLN A 154 9.89 19.50 -15.54
N SER A 155 8.98 20.10 -14.76
CA SER A 155 8.77 19.74 -13.34
C SER A 155 7.84 18.55 -13.13
N ALA A 156 7.27 17.99 -14.21
CA ALA A 156 6.41 16.82 -14.11
C ALA A 156 7.21 15.57 -13.78
N ARG A 157 6.63 14.68 -12.98
CA ARG A 157 7.30 13.50 -12.42
C ARG A 157 7.95 12.61 -13.49
N PHE A 158 7.28 12.43 -14.62
CA PHE A 158 7.78 11.58 -15.71
C PHE A 158 8.91 12.19 -16.53
N ASN A 159 9.15 13.49 -16.39
CA ASN A 159 10.22 14.22 -17.08
C ASN A 159 11.42 14.40 -16.13
N LEU A 160 11.16 14.64 -14.84
CA LEU A 160 12.19 14.60 -13.80
C LEU A 160 12.85 13.22 -13.64
N PHE A 161 12.10 12.14 -13.86
CA PHE A 161 12.59 10.77 -13.73
C PHE A 161 12.32 9.97 -15.01
N PRO A 162 13.17 10.10 -16.05
CA PRO A 162 13.03 9.32 -17.27
C PRO A 162 13.00 7.81 -16.99
N GLY A 163 12.10 7.09 -17.67
CA GLY A 163 11.87 5.65 -17.48
C GLY A 163 11.04 5.27 -16.24
N TYR A 164 10.84 6.18 -15.29
CA TYR A 164 9.99 5.93 -14.13
C TYR A 164 8.54 5.66 -14.54
N MET A 165 8.01 4.50 -14.12
CA MET A 165 6.65 4.06 -14.45
C MET A 165 6.32 4.11 -15.95
N ALA A 166 7.28 3.73 -16.80
CA ALA A 166 7.14 3.73 -18.27
C ALA A 166 5.85 3.07 -18.80
N ARG A 167 5.28 2.09 -18.06
CA ARG A 167 3.97 1.48 -18.34
C ARG A 167 2.82 2.49 -18.53
N TYR A 168 2.91 3.69 -17.97
CA TYR A 168 1.89 4.73 -18.12
C TYR A 168 2.12 5.63 -19.34
N LYS A 169 3.23 5.49 -20.07
CA LYS A 169 3.52 6.26 -21.30
C LYS A 169 3.10 5.51 -22.59
N MET A 170 2.43 4.37 -22.47
CA MET A 170 1.97 3.59 -23.62
C MET A 170 0.80 4.30 -24.33
N SER A 171 0.70 4.17 -25.66
CA SER A 171 -0.36 4.80 -26.46
C SER A 171 -1.76 4.45 -25.96
N ALA A 172 -2.01 3.16 -25.66
CA ALA A 172 -3.28 2.69 -25.11
C ALA A 172 -3.67 3.39 -23.78
N VAL A 173 -2.67 3.78 -22.97
CA VAL A 173 -2.93 4.54 -21.73
C VAL A 173 -3.32 5.98 -22.06
N GLN A 174 -2.66 6.62 -23.03
CA GLN A 174 -3.00 7.97 -23.47
C GLN A 174 -4.42 8.03 -24.07
N GLU A 175 -4.78 7.04 -24.89
CA GLU A 175 -6.12 6.88 -25.45
C GLU A 175 -7.18 6.74 -24.34
N ALA A 176 -6.96 5.83 -23.39
CA ALA A 176 -7.87 5.65 -22.26
C ALA A 176 -8.02 6.93 -21.41
N VAL A 177 -6.92 7.66 -21.18
CA VAL A 177 -6.94 8.95 -20.47
C VAL A 177 -7.76 9.99 -21.25
N GLY A 178 -7.64 10.02 -22.59
CA GLY A 178 -8.45 10.88 -23.44
C GLY A 178 -9.95 10.59 -23.32
N GLU A 179 -10.35 9.32 -23.25
CA GLU A 179 -11.76 8.95 -23.02
C GLU A 179 -12.24 9.37 -21.62
N TYR A 180 -11.43 9.16 -20.57
CA TYR A 180 -11.79 9.63 -19.23
C TYR A 180 -11.90 11.16 -19.14
N GLU A 181 -11.05 11.88 -19.88
CA GLU A 181 -11.14 13.33 -19.97
C GLU A 181 -12.46 13.79 -20.61
N LYS A 182 -12.91 13.15 -21.70
CA LYS A 182 -14.22 13.45 -22.29
C LYS A 182 -15.35 13.28 -21.28
N VAL A 183 -15.30 12.22 -20.47
CA VAL A 183 -16.26 11.99 -19.39
C VAL A 183 -16.18 13.10 -18.33
N ALA A 184 -14.96 13.48 -17.92
CA ALA A 184 -14.77 14.55 -16.94
C ALA A 184 -15.38 15.88 -17.43
N VAL A 185 -15.06 16.27 -18.66
CA VAL A 185 -15.57 17.51 -19.29
C VAL A 185 -17.09 17.48 -19.41
N LYS A 186 -17.67 16.35 -19.85
CA LYS A 186 -19.13 16.18 -19.94
C LYS A 186 -19.84 16.44 -18.62
N HIS A 187 -19.20 16.12 -17.50
CA HIS A 187 -19.74 16.31 -16.15
C HIS A 187 -19.20 17.56 -15.43
N GLY A 188 -18.51 18.46 -16.12
CA GLY A 188 -17.99 19.70 -15.53
C GLY A 188 -16.88 19.48 -14.48
N MET A 189 -16.16 18.35 -14.56
CA MET A 189 -15.08 17.97 -13.65
C MET A 189 -13.72 18.12 -14.33
N THR A 190 -12.67 18.33 -13.53
CA THR A 190 -11.30 18.11 -14.03
C THR A 190 -11.01 16.60 -14.12
N PRO A 191 -10.14 16.13 -15.04
CA PRO A 191 -9.77 14.72 -15.12
C PRO A 191 -9.21 14.18 -13.79
N ALA A 192 -8.43 15.00 -13.08
CA ALA A 192 -7.91 14.64 -11.76
C ALA A 192 -9.02 14.49 -10.71
N ALA A 193 -10.02 15.39 -10.70
CA ALA A 193 -11.15 15.28 -9.79
C ALA A 193 -11.99 14.04 -10.06
N LEU A 194 -12.25 13.72 -11.35
CA LEU A 194 -12.94 12.49 -11.75
C LEU A 194 -12.18 11.26 -11.23
N ALA A 195 -10.87 11.17 -11.50
CA ALA A 195 -10.06 10.02 -11.10
C ALA A 195 -9.99 9.83 -9.58
N LEU A 196 -9.90 10.92 -8.81
CA LEU A 196 -9.90 10.85 -7.35
C LEU A 196 -11.28 10.47 -6.79
N ALA A 197 -12.35 11.01 -7.35
CA ALA A 197 -13.72 10.67 -6.96
C ALA A 197 -14.02 9.20 -7.23
N TRP A 198 -13.63 8.69 -8.41
CA TRP A 198 -13.77 7.28 -8.77
C TRP A 198 -12.94 6.36 -7.86
N CYS A 199 -11.72 6.75 -7.51
CA CYS A 199 -10.90 5.93 -6.61
C CYS A 199 -11.49 5.85 -5.18
N LYS A 200 -12.33 6.82 -4.80
CA LYS A 200 -12.97 6.89 -3.49
C LYS A 200 -14.33 6.16 -3.45
N SER A 201 -15.02 6.03 -4.59
CA SER A 201 -16.36 5.41 -4.66
C SER A 201 -16.33 3.93 -4.36
#